data_AF-I9YTS5-F1
#
_entry.id   AF-I9YTS5-F1
#
_cell.length_a   1.000
_cell.length_b   1.000
_cell.length_c   1.000
_cell.angle_alpha   90.00
_cell.angle_beta   90.00
_cell.angle_gamma   90.00
#
_symmetry.space_group_name_H-M   'P 1'
#
loop_
_entity.id
_entity.type
_entity.pdbx_description
1 polymer ?
#
loop_
_entity_poly.entity_id
_entity_poly.type
_entity_poly.pdbx_seq_one_letter_code
_entity_poly.pdbx_strand_id
1 'polypeptide(L)'
;MGIDNLIVDEAHLFKNLAFETSMEKIAGLGNQQGSNRARDLFIKTRYLHQNNKKIMFLTGTPIANSLSEMYHLQRYLTPEVLKERGLEFFDDWAKTYGEVVNDFELDTSAQSYKMVNRFSKFSDVQGLSTMYRAFADIVSNDDILKHNPHFVPKSVWGINLSMWW
;
A
#
# COMPACT_ATOMS: atom_id res chain seq x y z
N MET A 1 -22.90 -13.42 -10.51
CA MET A 1 -22.25 -12.85 -11.71
C MET A 1 -21.40 -13.94 -12.35
N GLY A 2 -21.43 -14.12 -13.67
CA GLY A 2 -20.63 -15.12 -14.39
C GLY A 2 -19.22 -14.62 -14.73
N ILE A 3 -18.57 -13.90 -13.80
CA ILE A 3 -17.23 -13.32 -14.01
C ILE A 3 -16.19 -14.29 -13.44
N ASP A 4 -15.18 -14.62 -14.25
CA ASP A 4 -14.09 -15.52 -13.85
C ASP A 4 -12.82 -14.78 -13.41
N ASN A 5 -12.61 -13.57 -13.93
CA ASN A 5 -11.45 -12.76 -13.64
C ASN A 5 -11.80 -11.25 -13.65
N LEU A 6 -11.23 -10.50 -12.72
CA LEU A 6 -11.28 -9.03 -12.68
C LEU A 6 -9.86 -8.47 -12.79
N ILE A 7 -9.61 -7.72 -13.86
CA ILE A 7 -8.35 -6.99 -14.05
C ILE A 7 -8.63 -5.50 -13.80
N VAL A 8 -7.84 -4.88 -12.94
CA VAL A 8 -7.94 -3.47 -12.59
C VAL A 8 -6.66 -2.77 -13.03
N ASP A 9 -6.78 -1.92 -14.04
CA ASP A 9 -5.70 -1.03 -14.44
C ASP A 9 -5.67 0.23 -13.57
N GLU A 10 -4.48 0.82 -13.43
CA GLU A 10 -4.18 1.94 -12.53
C GLU A 10 -4.74 1.74 -11.12
N ALA A 11 -4.46 0.56 -10.55
CA ALA A 11 -5.00 0.14 -9.26
C ALA A 11 -4.69 1.10 -8.10
N HIS A 12 -3.64 1.92 -8.23
CA HIS A 12 -3.33 2.99 -7.30
C HIS A 12 -4.47 4.02 -7.14
N LEU A 13 -5.42 4.11 -8.08
CA LEU A 13 -6.61 4.96 -7.93
C LEU A 13 -7.59 4.42 -6.87
N PHE A 14 -7.52 3.13 -6.53
CA PHE A 14 -8.45 2.45 -5.61
C PHE A 14 -7.86 2.18 -4.22
N LYS A 15 -6.70 2.76 -3.94
CA LYS A 15 -5.94 2.54 -2.70
C LYS A 15 -6.54 3.17 -1.43
N ASN A 16 -7.48 4.11 -1.58
CA ASN A 16 -8.12 4.80 -0.45
C ASN A 16 -9.40 4.08 -0.01
N LEU A 17 -9.25 2.93 0.66
CA LEU A 17 -10.35 2.13 1.20
C LEU A 17 -10.59 2.49 2.67
N ALA A 18 -11.86 2.47 3.11
CA ALA A 18 -12.17 2.78 4.51
C ALA A 18 -11.60 1.72 5.47
N PHE A 19 -11.12 2.17 6.63
CA PHE A 19 -10.67 1.33 7.73
C PHE A 19 -10.90 2.02 9.06
N GLU A 20 -10.98 1.21 10.10
CA GLU A 20 -11.13 1.65 11.48
C GLU A 20 -9.82 1.47 12.23
N THR A 21 -9.50 2.40 13.11
CA THR A 21 -8.30 2.37 13.94
C THR A 21 -8.58 3.07 15.26
N SER A 22 -8.08 2.51 16.36
CA SER A 22 -8.06 3.17 17.67
C SER A 22 -6.90 4.16 17.81
N MET A 23 -6.00 4.19 16.82
CA MET A 23 -4.86 5.09 16.79
C MET A 23 -5.30 6.51 16.42
N GLU A 24 -5.41 7.39 17.41
CA GLU A 24 -5.76 8.78 17.19
C GLU A 24 -4.55 9.63 16.72
N LYS A 25 -4.81 10.60 15.84
CA LYS A 25 -3.87 11.68 15.47
C LYS A 25 -2.54 11.23 14.87
N ILE A 26 -2.49 10.03 14.29
CA ILE A 26 -1.32 9.57 13.57
C ILE A 26 -1.30 10.18 12.17
N ALA A 27 -0.27 10.99 11.89
CA ALA A 27 -0.01 11.51 10.56
C ALA A 27 0.49 10.38 9.63
N GLY A 28 0.05 10.40 8.37
CA GLY A 28 0.47 9.43 7.35
C GLY A 28 -0.48 8.24 7.15
N LEU A 29 -1.61 8.17 7.86
CA LEU A 29 -2.60 7.09 7.68
C LEU A 29 -3.54 7.30 6.48
N GLY A 30 -3.55 8.49 5.88
CA GLY A 30 -4.47 8.84 4.80
C GLY A 30 -5.90 9.13 5.29
N ASN A 31 -6.88 9.07 4.38
CA ASN A 31 -8.28 9.36 4.71
C ASN A 31 -9.01 8.09 5.19
N GLN A 32 -9.29 8.01 6.50
CA GLN A 32 -9.97 6.86 7.11
C GLN A 32 -11.38 6.60 6.56
N GLN A 33 -12.09 7.63 6.07
CA GLN A 33 -13.42 7.46 5.47
C GLN A 33 -13.35 6.73 4.11
N GLY A 34 -12.15 6.63 3.52
CA GLY A 34 -11.96 6.01 2.22
C GLY A 34 -12.64 6.77 1.08
N SER A 35 -12.88 6.06 -0.02
CA SER A 35 -13.56 6.57 -1.20
C SER A 35 -14.62 5.60 -1.70
N ASN A 36 -15.70 6.13 -2.30
CA ASN A 36 -16.78 5.31 -2.85
C ASN A 36 -16.28 4.32 -3.92
N ARG A 37 -15.32 4.75 -4.77
CA ARG A 37 -14.70 3.89 -5.78
C ARG A 37 -13.94 2.70 -5.17
N ALA A 38 -13.18 2.93 -4.10
CA ALA A 38 -12.46 1.88 -3.40
C ALA A 38 -13.44 0.91 -2.73
N ARG A 39 -14.48 1.43 -2.08
CA ARG A 39 -15.54 0.62 -1.48
C ARG A 39 -16.25 -0.28 -2.51
N ASP A 40 -16.62 0.26 -3.66
CA ASP A 40 -17.24 -0.49 -4.75
C ASP A 40 -16.33 -1.62 -5.25
N LEU A 41 -15.05 -1.32 -5.50
CA LEU A 41 -14.08 -2.35 -5.89
C LEU A 41 -13.92 -3.40 -4.79
N PHE A 42 -13.88 -3.01 -3.52
CA PHE A 42 -13.69 -3.93 -2.41
C PHE A 42 -14.85 -4.93 -2.27
N ILE A 43 -16.09 -4.48 -2.48
CA ILE A 43 -17.25 -5.37 -2.49
C ILE A 43 -17.12 -6.39 -3.63
N LYS A 44 -16.68 -5.94 -4.82
CA LYS A 44 -16.47 -6.81 -5.99
C LYS A 44 -15.36 -7.83 -5.72
N THR A 45 -14.22 -7.43 -5.17
CA THR A 45 -13.13 -8.36 -4.87
C THR A 45 -13.55 -9.39 -3.82
N ARG A 46 -14.29 -8.99 -2.78
CA ARG A 46 -14.83 -9.92 -1.77
C ARG A 46 -15.76 -10.96 -2.36
N TYR A 47 -16.66 -10.55 -3.25
CA TYR A 47 -17.52 -11.49 -3.98
C TYR A 47 -16.70 -12.47 -4.82
N LEU A 48 -15.67 -11.99 -5.53
CA LEU A 48 -14.82 -12.84 -6.37
C LEU A 48 -14.03 -13.86 -5.54
N HIS A 49 -13.47 -13.45 -4.40
CA HIS A 49 -12.79 -14.35 -3.45
C HIS A 49 -13.73 -15.45 -2.92
N GLN A 50 -14.96 -15.09 -2.53
CA GLN A 50 -15.96 -16.07 -2.06
C GLN A 50 -16.36 -17.09 -3.14
N ASN A 51 -16.22 -16.75 -4.42
CA ASN A 51 -16.54 -17.61 -5.55
C ASN A 51 -15.28 -18.20 -6.21
N ASN A 52 -14.12 -18.14 -5.55
CA ASN A 52 -12.83 -18.64 -6.03
C ASN A 52 -12.45 -18.12 -7.44
N LYS A 53 -12.72 -16.83 -7.69
CA LYS A 53 -12.42 -16.13 -8.94
C LYS A 53 -11.09 -15.38 -8.85
N LYS A 54 -10.54 -15.00 -10.00
CA LYS A 54 -9.22 -14.36 -10.07
C LYS A 54 -9.33 -12.83 -10.10
N ILE A 55 -8.31 -12.19 -9.55
CA ILE A 55 -8.21 -10.73 -9.44
C ILE A 55 -6.77 -10.35 -9.75
N MET A 56 -6.56 -9.35 -10.60
CA MET A 56 -5.25 -8.85 -10.97
C MET A 56 -5.25 -7.33 -10.97
N PHE A 57 -4.27 -6.74 -10.28
CA PHE A 57 -4.07 -5.29 -10.25
C PHE A 57 -2.85 -4.94 -11.10
N LEU A 58 -2.99 -3.94 -11.96
CA LEU A 58 -1.92 -3.37 -12.75
C LEU A 58 -1.72 -1.92 -12.29
N THR A 59 -0.46 -1.53 -12.07
CA THR A 59 -0.13 -0.17 -11.67
C THR A 59 1.33 0.14 -11.97
N GLY A 60 1.59 1.31 -12.55
CA GLY A 60 2.95 1.83 -12.70
C GLY A 60 3.54 2.40 -11.39
N THR A 61 2.69 2.63 -10.39
CA THR A 61 3.07 3.14 -9.07
C THR A 61 2.61 2.15 -7.99
N PRO A 62 3.42 1.14 -7.67
CA PRO A 62 3.03 0.03 -6.79
C PRO A 62 2.53 0.48 -5.41
N ILE A 63 3.20 1.42 -4.75
CA ILE A 63 2.85 1.95 -3.43
C ILE A 63 3.36 3.39 -3.34
N ALA A 64 2.55 4.34 -2.90
CA ALA A 64 2.92 5.76 -2.92
C ALA A 64 2.88 6.40 -1.53
N ASN A 65 3.59 5.79 -0.57
CA ASN A 65 4.02 6.43 0.70
C ASN A 65 3.12 6.25 1.94
N SER A 66 2.16 5.32 1.97
CA SER A 66 1.47 5.01 3.24
C SER A 66 1.31 3.53 3.54
N LEU A 67 1.45 3.18 4.83
CA LEU A 67 1.22 1.85 5.38
C LEU A 67 -0.24 1.39 5.18
N SER A 68 -1.20 2.32 5.18
CA SER A 68 -2.61 2.01 4.90
C SER A 68 -2.81 1.49 3.48
N GLU A 69 -2.10 2.00 2.47
CA GLU A 69 -2.19 1.49 1.09
C GLU A 69 -1.79 0.02 0.99
N MET A 70 -0.73 -0.38 1.71
CA MET A 70 -0.26 -1.77 1.75
C MET A 70 -1.25 -2.71 2.40
N TYR A 71 -1.86 -2.27 3.50
CA TYR A 71 -2.93 -3.01 4.14
C TYR A 71 -4.14 -3.17 3.20
N HIS A 72 -4.51 -2.11 2.47
CA HIS A 72 -5.62 -2.16 1.52
C HIS A 72 -5.36 -3.10 0.35
N LEU A 73 -4.14 -3.12 -0.21
CA LEU A 73 -3.78 -4.07 -1.26
C LEU A 73 -3.95 -5.53 -0.81
N GLN A 74 -3.52 -5.86 0.41
CA GLN A 74 -3.76 -7.20 0.96
C GLN A 74 -5.24 -7.49 1.17
N ARG A 75 -6.02 -6.52 1.64
CA ARG A 75 -7.48 -6.68 1.75
C ARG A 75 -8.14 -6.96 0.40
N TYR A 76 -7.61 -6.41 -0.69
CA TYR A 76 -8.10 -6.68 -2.04
C TYR A 76 -7.65 -8.03 -2.58
N LEU A 77 -6.36 -8.34 -2.48
CA LEU A 77 -5.71 -9.41 -3.23
C LEU A 77 -5.49 -10.69 -2.42
N THR A 78 -5.21 -10.57 -1.12
CA THR A 78 -4.87 -11.70 -0.24
C THR A 78 -5.61 -11.64 1.11
N PRO A 79 -6.94 -11.48 1.14
CA PRO A 79 -7.68 -11.36 2.39
C PRO A 79 -7.63 -12.61 3.28
N GLU A 80 -7.45 -13.80 2.69
CA GLU A 80 -7.26 -15.07 3.39
C GLU A 80 -5.96 -15.08 4.20
N VAL A 81 -4.86 -14.53 3.66
CA VAL A 81 -3.58 -14.44 4.37
C VAL A 81 -3.70 -13.54 5.59
N LEU A 82 -4.44 -12.43 5.48
CA LEU A 82 -4.71 -11.55 6.63
C LEU A 82 -5.49 -12.31 7.71
N LYS A 83 -6.50 -13.08 7.32
CA LYS A 83 -7.32 -13.88 8.23
C LYS A 83 -6.50 -14.97 8.93
N GLU A 84 -5.71 -15.72 8.19
CA GLU A 84 -4.86 -16.80 8.72
C GLU A 84 -3.84 -16.29 9.75
N ARG A 85 -3.37 -15.05 9.57
CA ARG A 85 -2.41 -14.40 10.48
C ARG A 85 -3.07 -13.59 11.60
N GLY A 86 -4.40 -13.50 11.65
CA GLY A 86 -5.11 -12.67 12.62
C GLY A 86 -4.90 -11.16 12.43
N LEU A 87 -4.62 -10.72 11.20
CA LEU A 87 -4.32 -9.33 10.84
C LEU A 87 -5.48 -8.67 10.07
N GLU A 88 -6.72 -9.07 10.34
CA GLU A 88 -7.92 -8.55 9.69
C GLU A 88 -8.28 -7.12 10.13
N PHE A 89 -7.74 -6.67 11.26
CA PHE A 89 -7.88 -5.32 11.76
C PHE A 89 -6.64 -4.50 11.47
N PHE A 90 -6.83 -3.22 11.12
CA PHE A 90 -5.73 -2.34 10.77
C PHE A 90 -4.74 -2.20 11.93
N ASP A 91 -5.22 -2.08 13.16
CA ASP A 91 -4.35 -1.87 14.33
C ASP A 91 -3.40 -3.05 14.58
N ASP A 92 -3.87 -4.28 14.37
CA ASP A 92 -3.05 -5.49 14.55
C ASP A 92 -2.03 -5.62 13.41
N TRP A 93 -2.44 -5.32 12.19
CA TRP A 93 -1.55 -5.23 11.04
C TRP A 93 -0.47 -4.15 11.24
N ALA A 94 -0.89 -2.97 11.71
CA ALA A 94 -0.04 -1.82 11.96
C ALA A 94 0.97 -2.07 13.09
N LYS A 95 0.59 -2.76 14.17
CA LYS A 95 1.52 -3.20 15.23
C LYS A 95 2.54 -4.22 14.74
N THR A 96 2.15 -5.06 13.77
CA THR A 96 3.02 -6.11 13.24
C THR A 96 4.08 -5.56 12.29
N TYR A 97 3.71 -4.62 11.41
CA TYR A 97 4.58 -4.15 10.33
C TYR A 97 5.01 -2.68 10.42
N GLY A 98 4.36 -1.89 11.29
CA GLY A 98 4.61 -0.46 11.45
C GLY A 98 5.27 -0.12 12.77
N GLU A 99 5.99 1.00 12.76
CA GLU A 99 6.53 1.66 13.94
C GLU A 99 5.95 3.07 14.03
N VAL A 100 5.29 3.37 15.15
CA VAL A 100 4.87 4.74 15.48
C VAL A 100 6.05 5.45 16.12
N VAL A 101 6.53 6.51 15.48
CA VAL A 101 7.55 7.38 16.08
C VAL A 101 6.98 8.75 16.35
N ASN A 102 7.44 9.37 17.44
CA ASN A 102 7.11 10.75 17.75
C ASN A 102 8.09 11.64 17.00
N ASP A 103 7.58 12.53 16.15
CA ASP A 103 8.38 13.46 15.37
C ASP A 103 7.95 14.91 15.69
N PHE A 104 8.88 15.84 15.52
CA PHE A 104 8.61 17.27 15.70
C PHE A 104 8.25 17.88 14.35
N GLU A 105 7.00 18.35 14.22
CA GLU A 105 6.54 19.06 13.03
C GLU A 105 6.35 20.55 13.34
N LEU A 106 6.68 21.41 12.39
CA LEU A 106 6.27 22.82 12.45
C LEU A 106 4.74 22.89 12.41
N ASP A 107 4.16 23.66 13.32
CA ASP A 107 2.73 23.92 13.30
C ASP A 107 2.34 24.72 12.04
N THR A 108 1.03 24.86 11.81
CA THR A 108 0.49 25.60 10.65
C THR A 108 0.88 27.08 10.64
N SER A 109 1.42 27.62 11.73
CA SER A 109 1.93 28.99 11.81
C SER A 109 3.42 29.10 11.45
N ALA A 110 4.12 27.97 11.31
CA ALA A 110 5.57 27.87 11.13
C ALA A 110 6.40 28.57 12.22
N GLN A 111 5.81 28.83 13.38
CA GLN A 111 6.46 29.54 14.50
C GLN A 111 6.70 28.63 15.70
N SER A 112 5.98 27.51 15.83
CA SER A 112 6.16 26.58 16.94
C SER A 112 6.26 25.13 16.46
N TYR A 113 6.97 24.30 17.20
CA TYR A 113 7.07 22.86 16.93
C TYR A 113 6.02 22.12 17.74
N LYS A 114 5.23 21.28 17.08
CA LYS A 114 4.27 20.36 17.69
C LYS A 114 4.79 18.94 17.57
N MET A 115 4.67 18.18 18.65
CA MET A 115 4.91 16.75 18.61
C MET A 115 3.75 16.07 17.87
N VAL A 116 4.07 15.35 16.81
CA VAL A 116 3.12 14.58 16.00
C VAL A 116 3.58 13.14 15.95
N ASN A 117 2.65 12.22 16.19
CA ASN A 117 2.91 10.81 16.01
C ASN A 117 2.87 10.54 14.51
N ARG A 118 4.02 10.22 13.91
CA ARG A 118 4.09 9.82 12.50
C ARG A 118 4.19 8.32 12.40
N PHE A 119 3.37 7.74 11.52
CA PHE A 119 3.56 6.38 11.05
C PHE A 119 4.67 6.39 9.98
N SER A 120 5.93 6.58 10.41
CA SER A 120 7.02 6.95 9.48
C SER A 120 7.93 5.80 9.08
N LYS A 121 7.91 4.67 9.80
CA LYS A 121 8.85 3.57 9.54
C LYS A 121 8.16 2.22 9.62
N PHE A 122 8.61 1.30 8.77
CA PHE A 122 8.29 -0.10 8.88
C PHE A 122 9.27 -0.71 9.89
N SER A 123 8.74 -1.36 10.91
CA SER A 123 9.55 -2.07 11.91
C SER A 123 10.28 -3.25 11.27
N ASP A 124 9.65 -3.90 10.29
CA ASP A 124 10.22 -5.02 9.52
C ASP A 124 10.04 -4.78 8.01
N VAL A 125 10.99 -4.04 7.42
CA VAL A 125 11.03 -3.77 5.97
C VAL A 125 11.19 -5.07 5.17
N GLN A 126 11.95 -6.05 5.68
CA GLN A 126 12.20 -7.31 4.98
C GLN A 126 10.95 -8.20 4.98
N GLY A 127 10.27 -8.32 6.11
CA GLY A 127 9.00 -9.04 6.22
C GLY A 127 7.90 -8.40 5.38
N LEU A 128 7.82 -7.07 5.35
CA LEU A 128 6.90 -6.35 4.47
C LEU A 128 7.23 -6.59 2.99
N SER A 129 8.50 -6.49 2.60
CA SER A 129 8.93 -6.75 1.22
C SER A 129 8.62 -8.19 0.80
N THR A 130 8.88 -9.16 1.67
CA THR A 130 8.56 -10.58 1.44
C THR A 130 7.07 -10.79 1.26
N MET A 131 6.25 -10.22 2.14
CA MET A 131 4.80 -10.28 2.08
C MET A 131 4.25 -9.61 0.83
N TYR A 132 4.81 -8.46 0.44
CA TYR A 132 4.40 -7.76 -0.78
C TYR A 132 4.74 -8.56 -2.03
N ARG A 133 5.97 -9.05 -2.14
CA ARG A 133 6.45 -9.89 -3.25
C ARG A 133 5.74 -11.25 -3.32
N ALA A 134 5.07 -11.68 -2.25
CA ALA A 134 4.27 -12.91 -2.28
C ALA A 134 3.04 -12.79 -3.21
N PHE A 135 2.57 -11.58 -3.50
CA PHE A 135 1.43 -11.36 -4.41
C PHE A 135 1.70 -10.33 -5.52
N ALA A 136 2.87 -9.67 -5.51
CA ALA A 136 3.23 -8.65 -6.49
C ALA A 136 4.46 -9.05 -7.30
N ASP A 137 4.28 -9.15 -8.62
CA ASP A 137 5.37 -9.19 -9.58
C ASP A 137 5.77 -7.75 -9.93
N ILE A 138 7.01 -7.38 -9.63
CA ILE A 138 7.53 -6.02 -9.80
C ILE A 138 8.67 -6.04 -10.80
N VAL A 139 8.58 -5.20 -11.83
CA VAL A 139 9.64 -4.98 -12.80
C VAL A 139 10.17 -3.56 -12.62
N SER A 140 11.43 -3.44 -12.21
CA SER A 140 12.09 -2.15 -12.02
C SER A 140 12.80 -1.68 -13.29
N ASN A 141 13.17 -0.40 -13.34
CA ASN A 141 14.01 0.14 -14.42
C ASN A 141 15.37 -0.57 -14.50
N ASP A 142 15.95 -0.97 -13.37
CA ASP A 142 17.21 -1.71 -13.34
C ASP A 142 17.06 -3.09 -13.99
N ASP A 143 15.91 -3.75 -13.80
CA ASP A 143 15.61 -5.03 -14.44
C ASP A 143 15.44 -4.88 -15.95
N ILE A 144 14.83 -3.78 -16.40
CA ILE A 144 14.71 -3.45 -17.83
C ILE A 144 16.10 -3.17 -18.42
N LEU A 145 16.93 -2.38 -17.74
CA LEU A 145 18.28 -2.01 -18.20
C LEU A 145 19.19 -3.23 -18.38
N LYS A 146 19.07 -4.25 -17.50
CA LYS A 146 19.81 -5.52 -17.65
C LYS A 146 19.47 -6.25 -18.96
N HIS A 147 18.24 -6.11 -19.46
CA HIS A 147 17.78 -6.80 -20.67
C HIS A 147 17.90 -5.92 -21.93
N ASN A 148 17.64 -4.61 -21.80
CA ASN A 148 17.73 -3.67 -22.90
C ASN A 148 18.18 -2.27 -22.41
N PRO A 149 19.46 -1.91 -22.59
CA PRO A 149 20.02 -0.66 -22.09
C PRO A 149 19.51 0.61 -22.79
N HIS A 150 18.75 0.48 -23.88
CA HIS A 150 18.22 1.62 -24.64
C HIS A 150 16.77 1.98 -24.33
N PHE A 151 16.08 1.18 -23.52
CA PHE A 151 14.64 1.31 -23.30
C PHE A 151 14.27 2.22 -22.12
N VAL A 152 15.22 2.47 -21.22
CA VAL A 152 15.02 3.35 -20.06
C VAL A 152 15.61 4.74 -20.38
N PRO A 153 14.79 5.81 -20.37
CA PRO A 153 15.30 7.17 -20.51
C PRO A 153 16.33 7.47 -19.42
N LYS A 154 17.48 8.05 -19.79
CA LYS A 154 18.47 8.49 -18.80
C LYS A 154 17.82 9.56 -17.90
N SER A 155 17.85 9.35 -16.60
CA SER A 155 17.29 10.31 -15.64
C SER A 155 18.07 11.62 -15.75
N VAL A 156 17.36 12.72 -16.07
CA VAL A 156 17.95 14.05 -16.27
C VAL A 156 18.40 14.68 -14.93
N TRP A 157 18.07 14.06 -13.80
CA TRP A 157 18.23 14.65 -12.46
C TRP A 157 18.95 13.79 -11.42
N GLY A 158 19.65 12.72 -11.79
CA GLY A 158 20.50 11.98 -10.84
C GLY A 158 19.77 11.37 -9.62
N ILE A 159 18.45 11.42 -9.56
CA ILE A 159 17.66 10.78 -8.51
C ILE A 159 17.53 9.31 -8.91
N ASN A 160 18.24 8.47 -8.16
CA ASN A 160 18.12 7.03 -8.28
C ASN A 160 16.83 6.58 -7.59
N LEU A 161 15.79 6.28 -8.38
CA LEU A 161 14.52 5.74 -7.89
C LEU A 161 14.66 4.27 -7.43
N SER A 162 15.84 3.66 -7.53
CA SER A 162 16.12 2.31 -7.02
C SER A 162 16.25 2.24 -5.49
N MET A 163 16.18 3.36 -4.77
CA MET A 163 16.47 3.39 -3.33
C MET A 163 15.31 2.95 -2.43
N TRP A 164 14.24 2.39 -2.99
CA TRP A 164 13.04 1.96 -2.26
C TRP A 164 12.48 0.61 -2.72
N TRP A 165 13.31 -0.35 -3.16
CA TRP A 165 12.90 -1.71 -3.51
C TRP A 165 13.88 -2.80 -3.07
#